data_AF-A0A9X9LYA5-F1
#
_entry.id   AF-A0A9X9LYA5-F1
#
_cell.length_a   1.000
_cell.length_b   1.000
_cell.length_c   1.000
_cell.angle_alpha   90.00
_cell.angle_beta   90.00
_cell.angle_gamma   90.00
#
_symmetry.space_group_name_H-M   'P 1'
#
loop_
_entity.id
_entity.type
_entity.pdbx_description
1 polymer ?
#
loop_
_entity_poly.entity_id
_entity_poly.type
_entity_poly.pdbx_seq_one_letter_code
_entity_poly.pdbx_strand_id
1 'polypeptide(L)'
;MEKWNLMAVVVLLGLTVRWTVSLNSYSGAGKPPMFGDYEAQRHWQEITFNLPVKQWYFNSSDNNLQYWGLDYPPLTAYHSLLCAYVAKFINPDWIALHSSRGYESQAHKLFMRTTVLIADLLIYIPAVVLYCCCLKEISTKKKIANVLCILLYPGLILIDYGHFQYNSVSLGFALWGVLGVSCDWDLLGSLAFCLAINYKQMELYHSLPFFCFLLGKCFKKGLKGKGFVLLIKLSCTVVASFILCWLPFFTEREQTLQVLRRLFPVDRGLYEDKVANIWCSFSIFLKIKDILPRHIQIIISFCFTFLSLLPACIKLTLQPSPRGFRFTLVSCALSFFLFSFQVHEKSILLVSLPVCLVLSEIPFMSTWFLLLSTFSMLPLLLKDELLIPSVVTTMAFFIACAISFSILEKTSEEELQLKSFSISVRKYLPCFTFLPKIIQYLFLISVITMVLLTLITVTLEPPQKLPDLFSVLVCFLSCLNFLFFLVYFNIIIMWDSKNGRNQKKTN
;
A
#
# COMPACT_ATOMS: atom_id res chain seq x y z
N MET A 1 -16.11 23.01 -19.32
CA MET A 1 -17.20 22.34 -18.58
C MET A 1 -17.21 20.83 -18.82
N GLU A 2 -17.29 20.36 -20.07
CA GLU A 2 -17.34 18.93 -20.42
C GLU A 2 -16.26 18.03 -19.77
N LYS A 3 -15.02 18.52 -19.66
CA LYS A 3 -13.89 17.79 -19.04
C LYS A 3 -14.08 17.55 -17.54
N TRP A 4 -14.62 18.53 -16.82
CA TRP A 4 -14.89 18.42 -15.38
C TRP A 4 -16.11 17.53 -15.12
N ASN A 5 -17.08 17.54 -16.04
CA ASN A 5 -18.23 16.64 -15.99
C ASN A 5 -17.77 15.18 -16.10
N LEU A 6 -16.88 14.86 -17.04
CA LEU A 6 -16.36 13.49 -17.18
C LEU A 6 -15.52 13.06 -15.97
N MET A 7 -14.74 13.97 -15.38
CA MET A 7 -14.02 13.69 -14.13
C MET A 7 -14.99 13.39 -12.98
N ALA A 8 -16.06 14.17 -12.84
CA ALA A 8 -17.09 13.93 -11.82
C ALA A 8 -17.77 12.57 -12.02
N VAL A 9 -18.10 12.19 -13.26
CA VAL A 9 -18.66 10.87 -13.58
C VAL A 9 -17.72 9.74 -13.17
N VAL A 10 -16.42 9.88 -13.44
CA VAL A 10 -15.41 8.88 -13.02
C VAL A 10 -15.33 8.76 -11.49
N VAL A 11 -15.36 9.88 -10.77
CA VAL A 11 -15.37 9.86 -9.30
C VAL A 11 -16.64 9.19 -8.77
N LEU A 12 -17.82 9.55 -9.31
CA LEU A 12 -19.11 8.94 -8.94
C LEU A 12 -19.14 7.45 -9.22
N LEU A 13 -18.57 6.99 -10.34
CA LEU A 13 -18.42 5.57 -10.65
C LEU A 13 -17.53 4.88 -9.62
N GLY A 14 -16.38 5.47 -9.27
CA GLY A 14 -15.49 4.94 -8.24
C GLY A 14 -16.17 4.82 -6.87
N LEU A 15 -16.99 5.80 -6.49
CA LEU A 15 -17.79 5.80 -5.27
C LEU A 15 -18.89 4.73 -5.28
N THR A 16 -19.57 4.59 -6.42
CA THR A 16 -20.62 3.59 -6.60
C THR A 16 -20.04 2.19 -6.42
N VAL A 17 -18.91 1.90 -7.06
CA VAL A 17 -18.25 0.59 -6.93
C VAL A 17 -17.84 0.30 -5.49
N ARG A 18 -17.21 1.27 -4.79
CA ARG A 18 -16.89 1.16 -3.35
C ARG A 18 -18.11 0.84 -2.50
N TRP A 19 -19.20 1.59 -2.69
CA TRP A 19 -20.42 1.41 -1.92
C TRP A 19 -21.07 0.05 -2.19
N THR A 20 -21.09 -0.42 -3.44
CA THR A 20 -21.62 -1.76 -3.77
C THR A 20 -20.81 -2.88 -3.10
N VAL A 21 -19.48 -2.76 -3.01
CA VAL A 21 -18.64 -3.72 -2.27
C VAL A 21 -18.99 -3.71 -0.78
N SER A 22 -19.26 -2.53 -0.21
CA SER A 22 -19.61 -2.35 1.22
C SER A 22 -20.85 -3.11 1.71
N LEU A 23 -21.74 -3.49 0.78
CA LEU A 23 -22.94 -4.27 1.06
C LEU A 23 -22.64 -5.72 1.47
N ASN A 24 -21.49 -6.26 1.06
CA ASN A 24 -21.06 -7.63 1.33
C ASN A 24 -20.61 -7.81 2.80
N SER A 25 -20.23 -9.04 3.16
CA SER A 25 -19.67 -9.38 4.48
C SER A 25 -18.40 -8.59 4.82
N TYR A 26 -17.92 -8.72 6.06
CA TYR A 26 -16.72 -8.04 6.58
C TYR A 26 -15.87 -9.02 7.37
N SER A 27 -14.65 -8.59 7.70
CA SER A 27 -13.71 -9.43 8.46
C SER A 27 -14.28 -9.81 9.82
N GLY A 28 -14.47 -11.12 10.01
CA GLY A 28 -14.93 -11.70 11.27
C GLY A 28 -16.44 -11.66 11.52
N ALA A 29 -17.27 -11.34 10.53
CA ALA A 29 -18.73 -11.34 10.66
C ALA A 29 -19.26 -12.68 11.20
N GLY A 30 -20.03 -12.65 12.29
CA GLY A 30 -20.61 -13.84 12.91
C GLY A 30 -19.58 -14.86 13.45
N LYS A 31 -18.35 -14.44 13.77
CA LYS A 31 -17.26 -15.33 14.24
C LYS A 31 -16.79 -14.99 15.67
N PRO A 32 -17.62 -15.22 16.71
CA PRO A 32 -17.19 -15.07 18.09
C PRO A 32 -16.08 -16.08 18.47
N PRO A 33 -15.28 -15.83 19.53
CA PRO A 33 -15.37 -14.68 20.44
C PRO A 33 -14.57 -13.45 19.97
N MET A 34 -13.61 -13.63 19.05
CA MET A 34 -12.68 -12.57 18.66
C MET A 34 -13.13 -11.76 17.44
N PHE A 35 -14.00 -12.27 16.57
CA PHE A 35 -14.38 -11.60 15.32
C PHE A 35 -13.14 -11.26 14.47
N GLY A 36 -13.07 -10.08 13.83
CA GLY A 36 -12.02 -9.70 12.89
C GLY A 36 -11.73 -8.20 12.89
N ASP A 37 -11.12 -7.69 11.81
CA ASP A 37 -10.67 -6.29 11.73
C ASP A 37 -11.81 -5.27 11.93
N TYR A 38 -13.06 -5.63 11.59
CA TYR A 38 -14.23 -4.79 11.86
C TYR A 38 -14.42 -4.53 13.37
N GLU A 39 -14.33 -5.59 14.17
CA GLU A 39 -14.47 -5.50 15.63
C GLU A 39 -13.26 -4.79 16.24
N ALA A 40 -12.06 -4.95 15.68
CA ALA A 40 -10.89 -4.21 16.12
C ALA A 40 -11.12 -2.69 16.03
N GLN A 41 -11.62 -2.21 14.88
CA GLN A 41 -11.91 -0.79 14.68
C GLN A 41 -13.04 -0.29 15.59
N ARG A 42 -14.10 -1.08 15.79
CA ARG A 42 -15.18 -0.73 16.74
C ARG A 42 -14.65 -0.64 18.16
N HIS A 43 -13.86 -1.62 18.60
CA HIS A 43 -13.27 -1.62 19.93
C HIS A 43 -12.34 -0.42 20.14
N TRP A 44 -11.60 0.01 19.11
CA TRP A 44 -10.80 1.24 19.19
C TRP A 44 -11.66 2.49 19.41
N GLN A 45 -12.87 2.56 18.83
CA GLN A 45 -13.82 3.65 19.11
C GLN A 45 -14.33 3.60 20.55
N GLU A 46 -14.66 2.40 21.06
CA GLU A 46 -15.05 2.19 22.46
C GLU A 46 -13.97 2.65 23.45
N ILE A 47 -12.72 2.18 23.31
CA ILE A 47 -11.66 2.50 24.27
C ILE A 47 -11.23 3.97 24.20
N THR A 48 -11.17 4.55 23.00
CA THR A 48 -10.71 5.94 22.85
C THR A 48 -11.71 6.93 23.43
N PHE A 49 -13.01 6.63 23.33
CA PHE A 49 -14.08 7.46 23.88
C PHE A 49 -14.24 7.32 25.39
N ASN A 50 -14.22 6.09 25.92
CA ASN A 50 -14.57 5.85 27.33
C ASN A 50 -13.37 5.92 28.28
N LEU A 51 -12.13 5.78 27.80
CA LEU A 51 -10.95 5.70 28.67
C LEU A 51 -10.05 6.94 28.54
N PRO A 52 -9.37 7.35 29.63
CA PRO A 52 -8.33 8.36 29.56
C PRO A 52 -7.22 7.96 28.57
N VAL A 53 -6.62 8.94 27.88
CA VAL A 53 -5.56 8.73 26.86
C VAL A 53 -4.40 7.85 27.36
N LYS A 54 -4.06 7.96 28.65
CA LYS A 54 -2.99 7.16 29.27
C LYS A 54 -3.29 5.66 29.29
N GLN A 55 -4.55 5.24 29.17
CA GLN A 55 -4.96 3.83 29.19
C GLN A 55 -5.12 3.21 27.80
N TRP A 56 -5.11 3.99 26.72
CA TRP A 56 -5.42 3.50 25.37
C TRP A 56 -4.51 2.36 24.89
N TYR A 57 -3.23 2.39 25.28
CA TYR A 57 -2.21 1.41 24.89
C TYR A 57 -1.74 0.49 26.03
N PHE A 58 -2.41 0.53 27.18
CA PHE A 58 -2.05 -0.23 28.38
C PHE A 58 -3.13 -1.24 28.73
N ASN A 59 -2.73 -2.37 29.32
CA ASN A 59 -3.67 -3.24 30.01
C ASN A 59 -4.18 -2.53 31.26
N SER A 60 -5.50 -2.55 31.47
CA SER A 60 -6.16 -2.07 32.68
C SER A 60 -7.35 -2.97 33.03
N SER A 61 -8.10 -2.63 34.08
CA SER A 61 -9.40 -3.26 34.36
C SER A 61 -10.37 -3.17 33.18
N ASP A 62 -10.25 -2.10 32.40
CA ASP A 62 -11.22 -1.73 31.36
C ASP A 62 -10.68 -1.91 29.93
N ASN A 63 -9.36 -2.01 29.76
CA ASN A 63 -8.71 -2.27 28.48
C ASN A 63 -7.91 -3.57 28.50
N ASN A 64 -8.33 -4.56 27.72
CA ASN A 64 -7.60 -5.82 27.53
C ASN A 64 -6.88 -5.80 26.18
N LEU A 65 -5.56 -5.63 26.19
CA LEU A 65 -4.75 -5.56 24.97
C LEU A 65 -4.71 -6.88 24.16
N GLN A 66 -5.17 -7.99 24.74
CA GLN A 66 -5.36 -9.26 24.01
C GLN A 66 -6.67 -9.28 23.21
N TYR A 67 -7.64 -8.42 23.55
CA TYR A 67 -8.87 -8.23 22.80
C TYR A 67 -8.74 -6.96 21.94
N TRP A 68 -8.10 -7.08 20.78
CA TRP A 68 -7.93 -5.98 19.83
C TRP A 68 -7.34 -4.68 20.40
N GLY A 69 -6.27 -4.79 21.19
CA GLY A 69 -5.56 -3.61 21.69
C GLY A 69 -5.08 -2.70 20.55
N LEU A 70 -4.94 -1.41 20.85
CA LEU A 70 -4.58 -0.39 19.86
C LEU A 70 -3.14 -0.60 19.36
N ASP A 71 -2.99 -0.90 18.07
CA ASP A 71 -1.72 -1.29 17.42
C ASP A 71 -1.19 -0.25 16.41
N TYR A 72 -1.95 0.84 16.22
CA TYR A 72 -1.62 1.92 15.28
C TYR A 72 -1.20 3.20 16.03
N PRO A 73 -0.50 4.13 15.37
CA PRO A 73 0.02 5.33 16.02
C PRO A 73 -1.10 6.32 16.37
N PRO A 74 -0.77 7.37 17.16
CA PRO A 74 -1.76 8.25 17.76
C PRO A 74 -2.81 8.85 16.82
N LEU A 75 -2.47 9.13 15.56
CA LEU A 75 -3.43 9.73 14.62
C LEU A 75 -4.59 8.79 14.29
N THR A 76 -4.36 7.47 14.26
CA THR A 76 -5.47 6.50 14.17
C THR A 76 -6.34 6.57 15.42
N ALA A 77 -5.75 6.63 16.62
CA ALA A 77 -6.52 6.69 17.86
C ALA A 77 -7.42 7.95 17.92
N TYR A 78 -6.92 9.10 17.45
CA TYR A 78 -7.74 10.31 17.32
C TYR A 78 -8.84 10.19 16.26
N HIS A 79 -8.57 9.50 15.16
CA HIS A 79 -9.61 9.23 14.16
C HIS A 79 -10.70 8.31 14.73
N SER A 80 -10.32 7.23 15.44
CA SER A 80 -11.28 6.38 16.15
C SER A 80 -12.08 7.17 17.18
N LEU A 81 -11.45 8.06 17.93
CA LEU A 81 -12.15 8.95 18.87
C LEU A 81 -13.17 9.84 18.16
N LEU A 82 -12.81 10.45 17.03
CA LEU A 82 -13.73 11.26 16.23
C LEU A 82 -14.94 10.46 15.75
N CYS A 83 -14.71 9.26 15.22
CA CYS A 83 -15.78 8.34 14.84
C CYS A 83 -16.65 7.96 16.06
N ALA A 84 -16.05 7.73 17.22
CA ALA A 84 -16.77 7.39 18.44
C ALA A 84 -17.70 8.51 18.93
N TYR A 85 -17.30 9.78 18.81
CA TYR A 85 -18.21 10.91 19.11
C TYR A 85 -19.46 10.89 18.21
N VAL A 86 -19.30 10.58 16.92
CA VAL A 86 -20.43 10.44 15.99
C VAL A 86 -21.27 9.20 16.34
N ALA A 87 -20.63 8.07 16.67
CA ALA A 87 -21.30 6.86 17.13
C ALA A 87 -22.15 7.14 18.37
N LYS A 88 -21.59 7.83 19.38
CA LYS A 88 -22.28 8.21 20.62
C LYS A 88 -23.55 9.01 20.35
N PHE A 89 -23.49 9.92 19.38
CA PHE A 89 -24.62 10.77 19.01
C PHE A 89 -25.75 9.96 18.33
N ILE A 90 -25.41 8.97 17.51
CA ILE A 90 -26.39 8.15 16.77
C ILE A 90 -26.95 7.03 17.65
N ASN A 91 -26.06 6.20 18.22
CA ASN A 91 -26.43 5.11 19.11
C ASN A 91 -25.29 4.82 20.10
N PRO A 92 -25.46 5.14 21.39
CA PRO A 92 -24.43 4.94 22.41
C PRO A 92 -24.06 3.48 22.65
N ASP A 93 -24.92 2.52 22.32
CA ASP A 93 -24.71 1.09 22.60
C ASP A 93 -23.60 0.50 21.73
N TRP A 94 -23.26 1.12 20.59
CA TRP A 94 -22.19 0.66 19.68
C TRP A 94 -20.80 0.74 20.30
N ILE A 95 -20.63 1.64 21.27
CA ILE A 95 -19.36 1.94 21.93
C ILE A 95 -19.49 1.87 23.47
N ALA A 96 -20.53 1.21 23.98
CA ALA A 96 -20.74 1.06 25.41
C ALA A 96 -19.66 0.15 26.01
N LEU A 97 -18.94 0.66 27.01
CA LEU A 97 -17.85 -0.07 27.65
C LEU A 97 -18.34 -1.39 28.23
N HIS A 98 -17.61 -2.49 27.98
CA HIS A 98 -17.91 -3.86 28.44
C HIS A 98 -19.11 -4.57 27.80
N SER A 99 -20.12 -3.86 27.31
CA SER A 99 -21.32 -4.46 26.71
C SER A 99 -21.32 -4.49 25.18
N SER A 100 -20.52 -3.64 24.53
CA SER A 100 -20.50 -3.50 23.06
C SER A 100 -19.50 -4.41 22.34
N ARG A 101 -18.78 -5.28 23.07
CA ARG A 101 -17.84 -6.24 22.46
C ARG A 101 -18.57 -7.24 21.57
N GLY A 102 -18.15 -7.33 20.31
CA GLY A 102 -18.81 -8.17 19.31
C GLY A 102 -20.18 -7.65 18.87
N TYR A 103 -20.43 -6.34 18.97
CA TYR A 103 -21.72 -5.76 18.59
C TYR A 103 -21.96 -5.82 17.08
N GLU A 104 -22.97 -6.60 16.68
CA GLU A 104 -23.40 -6.74 15.28
C GLU A 104 -24.83 -6.26 15.10
N SER A 105 -25.02 -5.29 14.19
CA SER A 105 -26.33 -4.89 13.69
C SER A 105 -26.19 -4.27 12.31
N GLN A 106 -27.26 -4.27 11.53
CA GLN A 106 -27.25 -3.67 10.20
C GLN A 106 -27.02 -2.15 10.25
N ALA A 107 -27.57 -1.47 11.26
CA ALA A 107 -27.37 -0.03 11.47
C ALA A 107 -25.91 0.29 11.82
N HIS A 108 -25.29 -0.52 12.68
CA HIS A 108 -23.87 -0.37 13.03
C HIS A 108 -22.97 -0.63 11.82
N LYS A 109 -23.25 -1.68 11.03
CA LYS A 109 -22.55 -1.95 9.77
C LYS A 109 -22.62 -0.75 8.82
N LEU A 110 -23.82 -0.18 8.63
CA LEU A 110 -24.00 1.01 7.80
C LEU A 110 -23.18 2.20 8.29
N PHE A 111 -23.20 2.48 9.60
CA PHE A 111 -22.39 3.54 10.22
C PHE A 111 -20.90 3.34 9.93
N MET A 112 -20.37 2.15 10.24
CA MET A 112 -18.97 1.81 10.04
C MET A 112 -18.56 1.89 8.56
N ARG A 113 -19.38 1.40 7.61
CA ARG A 113 -19.09 1.55 6.17
C ARG A 113 -19.08 3.03 5.74
N THR A 114 -19.94 3.84 6.34
CA THR A 114 -20.02 5.28 6.05
C THR A 114 -18.80 6.03 6.55
N THR A 115 -18.23 5.68 7.71
CA THR A 115 -17.01 6.34 8.22
C THR A 115 -15.81 6.09 7.30
N VAL A 116 -15.67 4.86 6.75
CA VAL A 116 -14.64 4.56 5.73
C VAL A 116 -14.86 5.40 4.46
N LEU A 117 -16.11 5.48 3.98
CA LEU A 117 -16.45 6.28 2.79
C LEU A 117 -16.11 7.76 2.97
N ILE A 118 -16.47 8.35 4.11
CA ILE A 118 -16.19 9.75 4.43
C ILE A 118 -14.67 10.00 4.47
N ALA A 119 -13.92 9.11 5.13
CA ALA A 119 -12.47 9.25 5.24
C ALA A 119 -11.78 9.16 3.86
N ASP A 120 -12.22 8.24 3.00
CA ASP A 120 -11.73 8.09 1.61
C ASP A 120 -12.06 9.34 0.76
N LEU A 121 -13.30 9.85 0.86
CA LEU A 121 -13.77 11.07 0.18
C LEU A 121 -12.98 12.32 0.57
N LEU A 122 -12.57 12.43 1.83
CA LEU A 122 -11.86 13.61 2.34
C LEU A 122 -10.37 13.57 2.02
N ILE A 123 -9.76 12.38 1.95
CA ILE A 123 -8.30 12.25 1.97
C ILE A 123 -7.78 11.66 0.67
N TYR A 124 -8.21 10.45 0.30
CA TYR A 124 -7.61 9.69 -0.81
C TYR A 124 -8.14 10.10 -2.18
N ILE A 125 -9.46 10.20 -2.35
CA ILE A 125 -10.06 10.56 -3.65
C ILE A 125 -9.56 11.93 -4.15
N PRO A 126 -9.52 13.00 -3.33
CA PRO A 126 -8.96 14.28 -3.73
C PRO A 126 -7.47 14.17 -4.09
N ALA A 127 -6.69 13.39 -3.34
CA ALA A 127 -5.28 13.18 -3.62
C ALA A 127 -5.07 12.54 -5.00
N VAL A 128 -5.85 11.52 -5.35
CA VAL A 128 -5.81 10.86 -6.68
C VAL A 128 -6.16 11.84 -7.79
N VAL A 129 -7.29 12.55 -7.67
CA VAL A 129 -7.76 13.49 -8.69
C VAL A 129 -6.73 14.59 -8.92
N LEU A 130 -6.22 15.21 -7.84
CA LEU A 130 -5.27 16.30 -7.94
C LEU A 130 -3.92 15.82 -8.45
N TYR A 131 -3.43 14.67 -7.99
CA TYR A 131 -2.20 14.08 -8.49
C TYR A 131 -2.25 13.87 -10.00
N CYS A 132 -3.29 13.20 -10.51
CA CYS A 132 -3.43 12.96 -11.95
C CYS A 132 -3.62 14.26 -12.74
N CYS A 133 -4.32 15.25 -12.18
CA CYS A 133 -4.44 16.58 -12.79
C CYS A 133 -3.09 17.30 -12.91
N CYS A 134 -2.22 17.15 -11.92
CA CYS A 134 -0.89 17.76 -11.86
C CYS A 134 0.17 17.08 -12.74
N LEU A 135 -0.09 15.86 -13.26
CA LEU A 135 0.81 15.20 -14.21
C LEU A 135 1.00 16.07 -15.46
N LYS A 136 2.24 16.51 -15.68
CA LYS A 136 2.64 17.28 -16.86
C LYS A 136 2.76 16.32 -18.06
N GLU A 137 2.58 16.84 -19.27
CA GLU A 137 2.81 16.10 -20.54
C GLU A 137 1.80 14.99 -20.88
N ILE A 138 0.76 14.77 -20.06
CA ILE A 138 -0.30 13.78 -20.32
C ILE A 138 -1.57 14.45 -20.86
N SER A 139 -2.18 13.86 -21.88
CA SER A 139 -3.45 14.34 -22.45
C SER A 139 -4.59 14.26 -21.41
N THR A 140 -5.59 15.15 -21.51
CA THR A 140 -6.73 15.14 -20.57
C THR A 140 -7.44 13.80 -20.53
N LYS A 141 -7.61 13.13 -21.68
CA LYS A 141 -8.22 11.79 -21.74
C LYS A 141 -7.44 10.77 -20.92
N LYS A 142 -6.10 10.75 -21.06
CA LYS A 142 -5.23 9.88 -20.27
C LYS A 142 -5.22 10.22 -18.77
N LYS A 143 -5.36 11.51 -18.40
CA LYS A 143 -5.52 11.91 -16.99
C LYS A 143 -6.81 11.35 -16.38
N ILE A 144 -7.93 11.47 -17.09
CA ILE A 144 -9.22 10.92 -16.65
C ILE A 144 -9.16 9.40 -16.57
N ALA A 145 -8.55 8.75 -17.56
CA ALA A 145 -8.32 7.31 -17.54
C ALA A 145 -7.45 6.85 -16.35
N ASN A 146 -6.38 7.58 -16.03
CA ASN A 146 -5.57 7.33 -14.84
C ASN A 146 -6.41 7.41 -13.56
N VAL A 147 -7.21 8.48 -13.40
CA VAL A 147 -8.10 8.62 -12.23
C VAL A 147 -9.07 7.44 -12.16
N LEU A 148 -9.68 7.07 -13.28
CA LEU A 148 -10.60 5.93 -13.35
C LEU A 148 -9.93 4.63 -12.89
N CYS A 149 -8.78 4.28 -13.45
CA CYS A 149 -8.09 3.04 -13.12
C CYS A 149 -7.60 3.02 -11.67
N ILE A 150 -7.06 4.13 -11.14
CA ILE A 150 -6.61 4.20 -9.74
C ILE A 150 -7.82 4.08 -8.80
N LEU A 151 -8.91 4.79 -9.07
CA LEU A 151 -10.10 4.71 -8.25
C LEU A 151 -10.78 3.34 -8.35
N LEU A 152 -10.68 2.63 -9.47
CA LEU A 152 -11.22 1.27 -9.63
C LEU A 152 -10.27 0.16 -9.18
N TYR A 153 -9.10 0.47 -8.60
CA TYR A 153 -8.16 -0.55 -8.16
C TYR A 153 -8.79 -1.50 -7.13
N PRO A 154 -8.97 -2.80 -7.45
CA PRO A 154 -9.74 -3.73 -6.63
C PRO A 154 -9.13 -3.98 -5.27
N GLY A 155 -7.80 -4.11 -5.18
CA GLY A 155 -7.12 -4.43 -3.94
C GLY A 155 -7.45 -3.44 -2.81
N LEU A 156 -7.43 -2.13 -3.08
CA LEU A 156 -7.78 -1.13 -2.07
C LEU A 156 -9.27 -1.16 -1.74
N ILE A 157 -10.14 -1.26 -2.76
CA ILE A 157 -11.60 -1.29 -2.56
C ILE A 157 -12.01 -2.49 -1.70
N LEU A 158 -11.51 -3.68 -2.02
CA LEU A 158 -11.87 -4.92 -1.33
C LEU A 158 -11.39 -4.94 0.12
N ILE A 159 -10.21 -4.37 0.41
CA ILE A 159 -9.69 -4.32 1.78
C ILE A 159 -10.40 -3.23 2.60
N ASP A 160 -10.62 -2.03 2.06
CA ASP A 160 -11.25 -0.96 2.85
C ASP A 160 -12.77 -1.16 2.97
N TYR A 161 -13.45 -1.45 1.85
CA TYR A 161 -14.91 -1.54 1.78
C TYR A 161 -15.45 -2.97 1.90
N GLY A 162 -14.64 -4.01 1.72
CA GLY A 162 -15.04 -5.40 1.97
C GLY A 162 -14.57 -5.85 3.35
N HIS A 163 -13.27 -6.09 3.49
CA HIS A 163 -12.62 -6.58 4.71
C HIS A 163 -12.83 -5.66 5.93
N PHE A 164 -12.97 -4.35 5.69
CA PHE A 164 -13.12 -3.27 6.67
C PHE A 164 -11.81 -2.77 7.24
N GLN A 165 -11.25 -1.73 6.62
CA GLN A 165 -9.98 -1.15 7.02
C GLN A 165 -9.89 0.31 6.55
N TYR A 166 -9.07 1.12 7.23
CA TYR A 166 -8.87 2.53 6.84
C TYR A 166 -7.52 2.74 6.14
N ASN A 167 -7.19 1.98 5.10
CA ASN A 167 -5.88 2.14 4.42
C ASN A 167 -5.86 3.37 3.51
N SER A 168 -6.99 3.72 2.90
CA SER A 168 -7.18 4.93 2.08
C SER A 168 -6.70 6.20 2.79
N VAL A 169 -6.90 6.33 4.10
CA VAL A 169 -6.42 7.50 4.86
C VAL A 169 -4.89 7.59 4.84
N SER A 170 -4.22 6.50 5.23
CA SER A 170 -2.75 6.41 5.25
C SER A 170 -2.16 6.64 3.86
N LEU A 171 -2.64 5.87 2.88
CA LEU A 171 -2.18 5.91 1.50
C LEU A 171 -2.50 7.26 0.85
N GLY A 172 -3.61 7.88 1.24
CA GLY A 172 -4.03 9.20 0.78
C GLY A 172 -3.11 10.30 1.29
N PHE A 173 -2.75 10.28 2.58
CA PHE A 173 -1.72 11.17 3.11
C PHE A 173 -0.35 10.94 2.47
N ALA A 174 0.04 9.69 2.21
CA ALA A 174 1.26 9.38 1.48
C ALA A 174 1.23 9.96 0.06
N LEU A 175 0.10 9.83 -0.65
CA LEU A 175 -0.11 10.40 -1.97
C LEU A 175 -0.10 11.94 -1.96
N TRP A 176 -0.71 12.58 -0.97
CA TRP A 176 -0.56 14.02 -0.74
C TRP A 176 0.90 14.41 -0.52
N GLY A 177 1.65 13.59 0.21
CA GLY A 177 3.10 13.73 0.34
C GLY A 177 3.82 13.69 -1.00
N VAL A 178 3.53 12.69 -1.84
CA VAL A 178 4.12 12.53 -3.17
C VAL A 178 3.78 13.70 -4.07
N LEU A 179 2.52 14.15 -4.07
CA LEU A 179 2.05 15.31 -4.80
C LEU A 179 2.80 16.58 -4.37
N GLY A 180 2.87 16.84 -3.07
CA GLY A 180 3.53 18.02 -2.51
C GLY A 180 4.99 18.12 -2.91
N VAL A 181 5.78 17.05 -2.70
CA VAL A 181 7.21 17.06 -3.06
C VAL A 181 7.45 17.09 -4.57
N SER A 182 6.53 16.54 -5.38
CA SER A 182 6.59 16.60 -6.84
C SER A 182 6.24 17.98 -7.40
N CYS A 183 5.44 18.77 -6.68
CA CYS A 183 5.08 20.15 -7.00
C CYS A 183 5.97 21.20 -6.31
N ASP A 184 7.12 20.80 -5.76
CA ASP A 184 8.06 21.66 -5.01
C ASP A 184 7.48 22.29 -3.73
N TRP A 185 6.35 21.81 -3.23
CA TRP A 185 5.78 22.13 -1.91
C TRP A 185 6.38 21.22 -0.84
N ASP A 186 7.71 21.23 -0.74
CA ASP A 186 8.49 20.24 0.02
C ASP A 186 8.02 20.12 1.49
N LEU A 187 7.72 21.24 2.16
CA LEU A 187 7.28 21.23 3.56
C LEU A 187 5.88 20.64 3.74
N LEU A 188 4.92 21.00 2.89
CA LEU A 188 3.57 20.45 2.93
C LEU A 188 3.59 18.96 2.58
N GLY A 189 4.41 18.57 1.60
CA GLY A 189 4.63 17.16 1.26
C GLY A 189 5.22 16.37 2.42
N SER A 190 6.21 16.92 3.13
CA SER A 190 6.77 16.30 4.33
C SER A 190 5.76 16.19 5.47
N LEU A 191 4.98 17.25 5.73
CA LEU A 191 3.91 17.23 6.73
C LEU A 191 2.89 16.12 6.42
N ALA A 192 2.38 16.07 5.18
CA ALA A 192 1.43 15.04 4.76
C ALA A 192 2.00 13.63 4.91
N PHE A 193 3.27 13.41 4.55
CA PHE A 193 3.90 12.11 4.73
C PHE A 193 4.13 11.75 6.21
N CYS A 194 4.42 12.74 7.09
CA CYS A 194 4.44 12.51 8.53
C CYS A 194 3.07 12.09 9.05
N LEU A 195 1.97 12.70 8.57
CA LEU A 195 0.62 12.29 8.92
C LEU A 195 0.33 10.84 8.46
N ALA A 196 0.81 10.44 7.27
CA ALA A 196 0.69 9.07 6.79
C ALA A 196 1.33 8.06 7.76
N ILE A 197 2.59 8.30 8.16
CA ILE A 197 3.31 7.45 9.12
C ILE A 197 2.60 7.42 10.48
N ASN A 198 2.09 8.55 10.95
CA ASN A 198 1.38 8.64 12.22
C ASN A 198 -0.03 8.06 12.17
N TYR A 199 -0.58 7.82 10.99
CA TYR A 199 -1.83 7.11 10.80
C TYR A 199 -1.60 5.59 10.77
N LYS A 200 -0.65 5.10 9.96
CA LYS A 200 -0.18 3.71 9.97
C LYS A 200 1.33 3.67 9.81
N GLN A 201 2.03 3.06 10.76
CA GLN A 201 3.49 2.94 10.79
C GLN A 201 4.06 2.19 9.57
N MET A 202 3.23 1.40 8.88
CA MET A 202 3.64 0.66 7.69
C MET A 202 4.03 1.57 6.52
N GLU A 203 3.64 2.85 6.52
CA GLU A 203 4.11 3.87 5.56
C GLU A 203 5.62 4.13 5.62
N LEU A 204 6.32 3.59 6.64
CA LEU A 204 7.77 3.55 6.65
C LEU A 204 8.36 2.88 5.40
N TYR A 205 7.60 2.06 4.68
CA TYR A 205 8.01 1.46 3.40
C TYR A 205 8.33 2.52 2.33
N HIS A 206 7.72 3.71 2.43
CA HIS A 206 7.97 4.85 1.54
C HIS A 206 9.02 5.83 2.07
N SER A 207 9.46 5.67 3.33
CA SER A 207 10.26 6.68 4.03
C SER A 207 11.62 6.97 3.40
N LEU A 208 12.34 5.93 2.98
CA LEU A 208 13.66 6.06 2.36
C LEU A 208 13.60 6.82 1.01
N PRO A 209 12.69 6.49 0.07
CA PRO A 209 12.48 7.31 -1.13
C PRO A 209 12.21 8.79 -0.82
N PHE A 210 11.33 9.10 0.15
CA PHE A 210 11.05 10.49 0.54
C PHE A 210 12.30 11.18 1.08
N PHE A 211 13.02 10.51 1.98
CA PHE A 211 14.26 11.01 2.56
C PHE A 211 15.31 11.26 1.49
N CYS A 212 15.62 10.27 0.66
CA CYS A 212 16.63 10.35 -0.41
C CYS A 212 16.29 11.43 -1.45
N PHE A 213 15.01 11.55 -1.83
CA PHE A 213 14.58 12.59 -2.78
C PHE A 213 14.77 14.00 -2.21
N LEU A 214 14.27 14.25 -1.00
CA LEU A 214 14.36 15.55 -0.34
C LEU A 214 15.81 15.91 0.01
N LEU A 215 16.59 14.96 0.52
CA LEU A 215 18.03 15.14 0.78
C LEU A 215 18.78 15.44 -0.52
N GLY A 216 18.48 14.73 -1.60
CA GLY A 216 19.03 15.02 -2.92
C GLY A 216 18.69 16.44 -3.40
N LYS A 217 17.47 16.94 -3.15
CA LYS A 217 17.10 18.34 -3.45
C LYS A 217 17.93 19.33 -2.63
N CYS A 218 18.18 19.04 -1.36
CA CYS A 218 19.08 19.84 -0.52
C CYS A 218 20.51 19.86 -1.08
N PHE A 219 21.05 18.71 -1.49
CA PHE A 219 22.37 18.62 -2.11
C PHE A 219 22.46 19.43 -3.41
N LYS A 220 21.48 19.29 -4.32
CA LYS A 220 21.41 20.08 -5.57
C LYS A 220 21.36 21.59 -5.33
N LYS A 221 20.73 22.04 -4.23
CA LYS A 221 20.66 23.46 -3.84
C LYS A 221 21.88 23.96 -3.04
N GLY A 222 22.84 23.08 -2.74
CA GLY A 222 24.09 23.39 -2.04
C GLY A 222 23.99 23.41 -0.51
N LEU A 223 24.79 22.58 0.16
CA LEU A 223 24.81 22.39 1.63
C LEU A 223 25.43 23.55 2.43
N LYS A 224 26.06 24.52 1.78
CA LYS A 224 26.55 25.74 2.46
C LYS A 224 25.61 26.95 2.30
N GLY A 225 24.46 26.77 1.65
CA GLY A 225 23.55 27.86 1.31
C GLY A 225 22.08 27.46 1.38
N LYS A 226 21.33 27.69 0.30
CA LYS A 226 19.87 27.46 0.25
C LYS A 226 19.48 26.00 0.53
N GLY A 227 20.35 25.04 0.21
CA GLY A 227 20.13 23.62 0.52
C GLY A 227 20.15 23.32 2.02
N PHE A 228 21.04 23.96 2.79
CA PHE A 228 21.09 23.81 4.25
C PHE A 228 19.86 24.40 4.93
N VAL A 229 19.41 25.57 4.48
CA VAL A 229 18.18 26.20 4.98
C VAL A 229 16.98 25.30 4.70
N LEU A 230 16.90 24.70 3.50
CA LEU A 230 15.84 23.75 3.18
C LEU A 230 15.90 22.52 4.10
N LEU A 231 17.09 21.96 4.35
CA LEU A 231 17.27 20.84 5.27
C LEU A 231 16.75 21.16 6.67
N ILE A 232 17.12 22.32 7.23
CA ILE A 232 16.61 22.77 8.54
C ILE A 232 15.09 22.87 8.53
N LYS A 233 14.51 23.52 7.52
CA LYS A 233 13.04 23.67 7.42
C LYS A 233 12.34 22.31 7.37
N LEU A 234 12.88 21.36 6.61
CA LEU A 234 12.35 20.00 6.53
C LEU A 234 12.46 19.29 7.87
N SER A 235 13.63 19.33 8.53
CA SER A 235 13.83 18.74 9.86
C SER A 235 12.87 19.33 10.90
N CYS A 236 12.71 20.65 10.95
CA CYS A 236 11.75 21.31 11.83
C CYS A 236 10.31 20.89 11.53
N THR A 237 9.94 20.77 10.25
CA THR A 237 8.59 20.33 9.84
C THR A 237 8.31 18.91 10.32
N VAL A 238 9.25 17.98 10.11
CA VAL A 238 9.13 16.59 10.56
C VAL A 238 9.01 16.53 12.08
N VAL A 239 9.93 17.16 12.82
CA VAL A 239 9.93 17.15 14.30
C VAL A 239 8.63 17.76 14.84
N ALA A 240 8.21 18.93 14.33
CA ALA A 240 6.97 19.56 14.76
C ALA A 240 5.74 18.69 14.48
N SER A 241 5.67 18.04 13.31
CA SER A 241 4.55 17.16 12.94
C SER A 241 4.44 15.96 13.88
N PHE A 242 5.58 15.32 14.22
CA PHE A 242 5.61 14.21 15.16
C PHE A 242 5.29 14.66 16.59
N ILE A 243 5.81 15.80 17.05
CA ILE A 243 5.43 16.38 18.34
C ILE A 243 3.92 16.55 18.39
N LEU A 244 3.32 17.25 17.42
CA LEU A 244 1.90 17.51 17.38
C LEU A 244 1.04 16.24 17.41
N CYS A 245 1.40 15.21 16.64
CA CYS A 245 0.67 13.95 16.62
C CYS A 245 0.78 13.16 17.94
N TRP A 246 1.86 13.34 18.70
CA TRP A 246 2.15 12.56 19.92
C TRP A 246 1.95 13.36 21.21
N LEU A 247 1.31 14.53 21.16
CA LEU A 247 1.31 15.53 22.24
C LEU A 247 0.74 15.09 23.62
N PRO A 248 -0.05 14.01 23.79
CA PRO A 248 -0.33 13.46 25.12
C PRO A 248 0.47 12.19 25.46
N PHE A 249 1.27 11.66 24.52
CA PHE A 249 2.06 10.43 24.68
C PHE A 249 3.53 10.70 25.01
N PHE A 250 3.99 11.95 24.90
CA PHE A 250 5.34 12.39 25.26
C PHE A 250 5.50 12.83 26.72
N THR A 251 4.42 12.93 27.49
CA THR A 251 4.47 13.41 28.87
C THR A 251 5.25 12.46 29.78
N GLU A 252 5.13 11.15 29.55
CA GLU A 252 5.81 10.11 30.34
C GLU A 252 6.58 9.16 29.43
N ARG A 253 7.84 8.87 29.78
CA ARG A 253 8.71 7.97 29.01
C ARG A 253 8.10 6.59 28.83
N GLU A 254 7.45 6.06 29.86
CA GLU A 254 6.81 4.75 29.82
C GLU A 254 5.67 4.71 28.81
N GLN A 255 4.85 5.77 28.75
CA GLN A 255 3.77 5.91 27.78
C GLN A 255 4.31 5.91 26.34
N THR A 256 5.36 6.68 26.06
CA THR A 256 5.99 6.69 24.73
C THR A 256 6.53 5.31 24.36
N LEU A 257 7.26 4.65 25.27
CA LEU A 257 7.84 3.33 25.03
C LEU A 257 6.76 2.26 24.82
N GLN A 258 5.65 2.33 25.54
CA GLN A 258 4.55 1.40 25.39
C GLN A 258 3.88 1.53 24.02
N VAL A 259 3.60 2.76 23.57
CA VAL A 259 3.09 2.99 22.21
C VAL A 259 4.05 2.40 21.18
N LEU A 260 5.35 2.70 21.27
CA LEU A 260 6.36 2.16 20.34
C LEU A 260 6.40 0.62 20.31
N ARG A 261 6.28 -0.05 21.46
CA ARG A 261 6.23 -1.52 21.55
C ARG A 261 4.98 -2.10 20.85
N ARG A 262 3.83 -1.41 20.93
CA ARG A 262 2.62 -1.81 20.21
C ARG A 262 2.75 -1.61 18.70
N LEU A 263 3.40 -0.51 18.27
CA LEU A 263 3.59 -0.24 16.83
C LEU A 263 4.55 -1.23 16.15
N PHE A 264 5.57 -1.69 16.88
CA PHE A 264 6.60 -2.62 16.38
C PHE A 264 6.69 -3.88 17.24
N PRO A 265 5.72 -4.81 17.11
CA PRO A 265 5.64 -6.01 17.94
C PRO A 265 6.62 -7.09 17.45
N VAL A 266 7.91 -6.94 17.79
CA VAL A 266 9.00 -7.86 17.39
C VAL A 266 8.77 -9.31 17.88
N ASP A 267 7.89 -9.51 18.86
CA ASP A 267 7.59 -10.81 19.45
C ASP A 267 6.73 -11.74 18.58
N ARG A 268 6.12 -11.22 17.50
CA ARG A 268 5.19 -11.94 16.61
C ARG A 268 5.85 -12.92 15.62
N GLY A 269 7.19 -13.00 15.61
CA GLY A 269 7.93 -13.92 14.74
C GLY A 269 7.96 -13.50 13.26
N LEU A 270 8.62 -14.29 12.41
CA LEU A 270 8.97 -13.94 11.01
C LEU A 270 7.76 -13.88 10.04
N TYR A 271 6.74 -14.69 10.31
CA TYR A 271 5.44 -14.62 9.65
C TYR A 271 4.45 -15.42 10.49
N GLU A 272 3.26 -14.86 10.67
CA GLU A 272 2.14 -15.48 11.40
C GLU A 272 1.18 -16.15 10.41
N ASP A 273 0.93 -15.48 9.28
CA ASP A 273 0.02 -15.94 8.22
C ASP A 273 0.75 -16.21 6.89
N LYS A 274 0.00 -16.72 5.91
CA LYS A 274 0.50 -17.08 4.58
C LYS A 274 0.61 -15.82 3.74
N VAL A 275 1.83 -15.33 3.54
CA VAL A 275 2.11 -14.07 2.83
C VAL A 275 3.00 -14.35 1.62
N ALA A 276 2.80 -13.61 0.54
CA ALA A 276 3.60 -13.69 -0.68
C ALA A 276 5.00 -13.02 -0.55
N ASN A 277 5.67 -13.21 0.59
CA ASN A 277 7.04 -12.76 0.82
C ASN A 277 8.03 -13.94 0.69
N ILE A 278 9.33 -13.63 0.71
CA ILE A 278 10.37 -14.65 0.51
C ILE A 278 10.41 -15.65 1.66
N TRP A 279 10.27 -15.17 2.89
CA TRP A 279 10.37 -15.99 4.09
C TRP A 279 9.27 -17.06 4.15
N CYS A 280 8.02 -16.68 3.88
CA CYS A 280 6.88 -17.60 3.87
C CYS A 280 6.84 -18.47 2.61
N SER A 281 7.17 -17.92 1.43
CA SER A 281 7.06 -18.68 0.17
C SER A 281 8.14 -19.77 0.06
N PHE A 282 9.35 -19.49 0.55
CA PHE A 282 10.45 -20.46 0.52
C PHE A 282 10.52 -21.34 1.76
N SER A 283 9.64 -21.15 2.75
CA SER A 283 9.63 -21.99 3.96
C SER A 283 9.30 -23.46 3.67
N ILE A 284 8.67 -23.73 2.52
CA ILE A 284 8.34 -25.08 2.03
C ILE A 284 9.63 -25.87 1.73
N PHE A 285 10.66 -25.18 1.25
CA PHE A 285 11.95 -25.79 0.89
C PHE A 285 12.96 -25.65 2.02
N LEU A 286 12.99 -24.48 2.66
CA LEU A 286 13.95 -24.14 3.70
C LEU A 286 13.19 -23.59 4.91
N LYS A 287 13.07 -24.40 5.97
CA LYS A 287 12.41 -24.00 7.22
C LYS A 287 13.25 -23.02 8.04
N ILE A 288 13.53 -21.84 7.49
CA ILE A 288 14.39 -20.79 8.09
C ILE A 288 13.90 -20.44 9.51
N LYS A 289 12.58 -20.42 9.72
CA LYS A 289 11.95 -20.15 11.01
C LYS A 289 12.40 -21.14 12.11
N ASP A 290 12.66 -22.39 11.73
CA ASP A 290 13.04 -23.48 12.65
C ASP A 290 14.56 -23.63 12.74
N ILE A 291 15.29 -23.27 11.68
CA ILE A 291 16.75 -23.46 11.58
C ILE A 291 17.50 -22.32 12.29
N LEU A 292 17.03 -21.07 12.16
CA LEU A 292 17.77 -19.90 12.64
C LEU A 292 17.11 -19.28 13.89
N PRO A 293 17.89 -18.77 14.85
CA PRO A 293 17.37 -17.96 15.95
C PRO A 293 16.69 -16.67 15.47
N ARG A 294 15.68 -16.20 16.21
CA ARG A 294 14.90 -14.98 15.87
C ARG A 294 15.77 -13.74 15.62
N HIS A 295 16.79 -13.51 16.45
CA HIS A 295 17.68 -12.35 16.28
C HIS A 295 18.45 -12.40 14.95
N ILE A 296 18.86 -13.60 14.50
CA ILE A 296 19.51 -13.79 13.20
C ILE A 296 18.51 -13.56 12.07
N GLN A 297 17.28 -14.07 12.20
CA GLN A 297 16.21 -13.84 11.21
C GLN A 297 15.95 -12.34 11.00
N ILE A 298 15.91 -11.54 12.08
CA ILE A 298 15.74 -10.08 12.01
C ILE A 298 16.92 -9.43 11.26
N ILE A 299 18.15 -9.79 11.62
CA ILE A 299 19.36 -9.23 10.98
C ILE A 299 19.40 -9.58 9.49
N ILE A 300 19.15 -10.84 9.11
CA ILE A 300 19.12 -11.26 7.71
C ILE A 300 18.02 -10.50 6.95
N SER A 301 16.82 -10.42 7.51
CA SER A 301 15.70 -9.69 6.90
C SER A 301 16.05 -8.21 6.68
N PHE A 302 16.66 -7.57 7.68
CA PHE A 302 17.16 -6.21 7.58
C PHE A 302 18.21 -6.06 6.47
N CYS A 303 19.22 -6.93 6.45
CA CYS A 303 20.29 -6.90 5.44
C CYS A 303 19.75 -7.09 4.02
N PHE A 304 18.88 -8.08 3.79
CA PHE A 304 18.27 -8.30 2.46
C PHE A 304 17.42 -7.10 2.03
N THR A 305 16.58 -6.59 2.94
CA THR A 305 15.77 -5.40 2.67
C THR A 305 16.66 -4.21 2.31
N PHE A 306 17.66 -3.90 3.15
CA PHE A 306 18.55 -2.77 2.99
C PHE A 306 19.42 -2.85 1.73
N LEU A 307 20.03 -4.00 1.45
CA LEU A 307 20.88 -4.20 0.27
C LEU A 307 20.07 -4.11 -1.02
N SER A 308 18.83 -4.60 -1.04
CA SER A 308 17.97 -4.54 -2.23
C SER A 308 17.53 -3.12 -2.60
N LEU A 309 17.33 -2.24 -1.61
CA LEU A 309 16.91 -0.85 -1.83
C LEU A 309 18.07 0.14 -2.04
N LEU A 310 19.29 -0.23 -1.64
CA LEU A 310 20.45 0.66 -1.59
C LEU A 310 20.79 1.29 -2.96
N PRO A 311 20.85 0.55 -4.08
CA PRO A 311 21.21 1.13 -5.38
C PRO A 311 20.23 2.21 -5.83
N ALA A 312 18.92 1.95 -5.69
CA ALA A 312 17.87 2.90 -6.07
C ALA A 312 17.91 4.17 -5.21
N CYS A 313 18.12 4.02 -3.90
CA CYS A 313 18.22 5.14 -2.97
C CYS A 313 19.46 6.02 -3.22
N ILE A 314 20.61 5.40 -3.51
CA ILE A 314 21.83 6.13 -3.89
C ILE A 314 21.59 6.92 -5.19
N LYS A 315 21.07 6.27 -6.24
CA LYS A 315 20.78 6.94 -7.52
C LYS A 315 19.82 8.13 -7.33
N LEU A 316 18.76 7.94 -6.56
CA LEU A 316 17.77 8.99 -6.27
C LEU A 316 18.36 10.17 -5.50
N THR A 317 19.23 9.91 -4.51
CA THR A 317 19.89 10.97 -3.74
C THR A 317 20.84 11.79 -4.60
N LEU A 318 21.61 11.14 -5.48
CA LEU A 318 22.56 11.82 -6.37
C LEU A 318 21.85 12.56 -7.52
N GLN A 319 20.73 12.02 -8.01
CA GLN A 319 20.00 12.54 -9.16
C GLN A 319 18.49 12.61 -8.89
N PRO A 320 18.03 13.44 -7.94
CA PRO A 320 16.61 13.55 -7.61
C PRO A 320 15.82 14.03 -8.82
N SER A 321 14.82 13.25 -9.21
CA SER A 321 13.84 13.56 -10.24
C SER A 321 12.45 13.00 -9.84
N PRO A 322 11.32 13.65 -10.19
CA PRO A 322 9.99 13.15 -9.84
C PRO A 322 9.66 11.78 -10.44
N ARG A 323 10.20 11.47 -11.63
CA ARG A 323 10.10 10.13 -12.24
C ARG A 323 10.89 9.10 -11.45
N GLY A 324 12.18 9.35 -11.20
CA GLY A 324 13.03 8.47 -10.39
C GLY A 324 12.42 8.24 -9.00
N PHE A 325 11.88 9.28 -8.36
CA PHE A 325 11.22 9.17 -7.06
C PHE A 325 10.06 8.16 -7.07
N ARG A 326 9.19 8.20 -8.09
CA ARG A 326 8.05 7.27 -8.20
C ARG A 326 8.46 5.83 -8.40
N PHE A 327 9.43 5.57 -9.28
CA PHE A 327 9.96 4.22 -9.46
C PHE A 327 10.70 3.72 -8.21
N THR A 328 11.46 4.59 -7.52
CA THR A 328 12.12 4.24 -6.26
C THR A 328 11.11 3.97 -5.14
N LEU A 329 9.95 4.65 -5.10
CA LEU A 329 8.85 4.30 -4.19
C LEU A 329 8.37 2.86 -4.44
N VAL A 330 8.12 2.49 -5.70
CA VAL A 330 7.72 1.11 -6.06
C VAL A 330 8.77 0.10 -5.61
N SER A 331 10.02 0.28 -6.02
CA SER A 331 11.07 -0.69 -5.70
C SER A 331 11.34 -0.78 -4.20
N CYS A 332 11.30 0.33 -3.47
CA CYS A 332 11.54 0.32 -2.03
C CYS A 332 10.40 -0.37 -1.28
N ALA A 333 9.15 -0.02 -1.57
CA ALA A 333 7.99 -0.66 -0.95
C ALA A 333 7.95 -2.18 -1.26
N LEU A 334 8.28 -2.57 -2.49
CA LEU A 334 8.35 -3.97 -2.90
C LEU A 334 9.50 -4.74 -2.20
N SER A 335 10.67 -4.10 -2.03
CA SER A 335 11.77 -4.66 -1.24
C SER A 335 11.36 -4.90 0.22
N PHE A 336 10.68 -3.94 0.85
CA PHE A 336 10.15 -4.13 2.20
C PHE A 336 9.12 -5.26 2.25
N PHE A 337 8.19 -5.33 1.30
CA PHE A 337 7.19 -6.41 1.25
C PHE A 337 7.82 -7.80 1.07
N LEU A 338 8.86 -7.93 0.25
CA LEU A 338 9.48 -9.23 -0.04
C LEU A 338 10.43 -9.72 1.07
N PHE A 339 11.18 -8.82 1.70
CA PHE A 339 12.31 -9.17 2.56
C PHE A 339 12.19 -8.73 4.02
N SER A 340 11.19 -7.92 4.39
CA SER A 340 11.02 -7.50 5.79
C SER A 340 10.70 -8.69 6.71
N PHE A 341 11.09 -8.55 7.98
CA PHE A 341 10.88 -9.57 9.01
C PHE A 341 9.41 -9.80 9.33
N GLN A 342 8.57 -8.77 9.20
CA GLN A 342 7.14 -8.89 9.47
C GLN A 342 6.38 -8.16 8.38
N VAL A 343 5.52 -8.93 7.70
CA VAL A 343 4.71 -8.48 6.55
C VAL A 343 3.35 -9.17 6.67
N HIS A 344 2.30 -8.46 6.29
CA HIS A 344 0.94 -9.00 6.18
C HIS A 344 0.53 -9.03 4.71
N GLU A 345 -0.44 -9.86 4.33
CA GLU A 345 -0.94 -9.98 2.95
C GLU A 345 -1.40 -8.61 2.42
N LYS A 346 -2.08 -7.84 3.28
CA LYS A 346 -2.61 -6.49 3.01
C LYS A 346 -1.51 -5.45 2.76
N SER A 347 -0.27 -5.68 3.22
CA SER A 347 0.83 -4.73 3.05
C SER A 347 1.23 -4.53 1.59
N ILE A 348 0.80 -5.42 0.67
CA ILE A 348 1.01 -5.24 -0.77
C ILE A 348 0.39 -3.94 -1.29
N LEU A 349 -0.64 -3.39 -0.62
CA LEU A 349 -1.27 -2.11 -0.96
C LEU A 349 -0.28 -0.94 -0.92
N LEU A 350 0.74 -1.01 -0.06
CA LEU A 350 1.82 -0.02 0.00
C LEU A 350 2.63 -0.03 -1.29
N VAL A 351 2.80 -1.18 -1.95
CA VAL A 351 3.45 -1.27 -3.26
C VAL A 351 2.49 -0.85 -4.37
N SER A 352 1.22 -1.24 -4.25
CA SER A 352 0.20 -0.93 -5.25
C SER A 352 -0.03 0.57 -5.43
N LEU A 353 0.06 1.38 -4.37
CA LEU A 353 -0.07 2.84 -4.47
C LEU A 353 0.94 3.45 -5.45
N PRO A 354 2.27 3.33 -5.29
CA PRO A 354 3.22 3.87 -6.25
C PRO A 354 3.15 3.18 -7.62
N VAL A 355 2.73 1.92 -7.72
CA VAL A 355 2.48 1.25 -9.01
C VAL A 355 1.33 1.91 -9.78
N CYS A 356 0.26 2.30 -9.07
CA CYS A 356 -0.82 3.13 -9.59
C CYS A 356 -0.31 4.48 -10.12
N LEU A 357 0.69 5.10 -9.47
CA LEU A 357 1.25 6.39 -9.90
C LEU A 357 2.11 6.32 -11.16
N VAL A 358 2.66 5.14 -11.47
CA VAL A 358 3.42 4.89 -12.71
C VAL A 358 2.58 4.21 -13.81
N LEU A 359 1.27 4.03 -13.57
CA LEU A 359 0.35 3.37 -14.51
C LEU A 359 0.38 3.99 -15.91
N SER A 360 0.36 5.32 -16.04
CA SER A 360 0.44 5.97 -17.36
C SER A 360 1.80 5.86 -18.05
N GLU A 361 2.86 5.51 -17.32
CA GLU A 361 4.22 5.41 -17.87
C GLU A 361 4.56 4.01 -18.34
N ILE A 362 4.03 2.98 -17.66
CA ILE A 362 4.22 1.55 -17.98
C ILE A 362 2.91 0.77 -17.79
N PRO A 363 1.85 1.06 -18.58
CA PRO A 363 0.50 0.55 -18.32
C PRO A 363 0.40 -0.97 -18.24
N PHE A 364 1.13 -1.68 -19.11
CA PHE A 364 1.14 -3.14 -19.16
C PHE A 364 1.62 -3.76 -17.85
N MET A 365 2.83 -3.38 -17.40
CA MET A 365 3.43 -3.93 -16.19
C MET A 365 2.70 -3.49 -14.92
N SER A 366 2.26 -2.23 -14.86
CA SER A 366 1.46 -1.76 -13.73
C SER A 366 0.13 -2.50 -13.62
N THR A 367 -0.58 -2.74 -14.73
CA THR A 367 -1.86 -3.46 -14.70
C THR A 367 -1.65 -4.92 -14.29
N TRP A 368 -0.64 -5.59 -14.84
CA TRP A 368 -0.31 -6.95 -14.43
C TRP A 368 0.02 -7.04 -12.93
N PHE A 369 0.86 -6.13 -12.41
CA PHE A 369 1.17 -6.07 -10.99
C PHE A 369 -0.09 -5.85 -10.14
N LEU A 370 -0.98 -4.93 -10.53
CA LEU A 370 -2.19 -4.60 -9.76
C LEU A 370 -3.20 -5.75 -9.76
N LEU A 371 -3.34 -6.50 -10.85
CA LEU A 371 -4.13 -7.74 -10.88
C LEU A 371 -3.54 -8.78 -9.93
N LEU A 372 -2.22 -9.01 -10.03
CA LEU A 372 -1.51 -9.96 -9.18
C LEU A 372 -1.58 -9.59 -7.69
N SER A 373 -1.46 -8.31 -7.37
CA SER A 373 -1.57 -7.82 -5.98
C SER A 373 -2.94 -8.16 -5.38
N THR A 374 -4.01 -8.03 -6.16
CA THR A 374 -5.36 -8.42 -5.74
C THR A 374 -5.46 -9.94 -5.57
N PHE A 375 -4.94 -10.70 -6.53
CA PHE A 375 -4.90 -12.16 -6.47
C PHE A 375 -4.11 -12.69 -5.27
N SER A 376 -3.00 -12.04 -4.89
CA SER A 376 -2.19 -12.44 -3.74
C SER A 376 -2.94 -12.39 -2.41
N MET A 377 -4.02 -11.60 -2.34
CA MET A 377 -4.90 -11.49 -1.18
C MET A 377 -6.12 -12.42 -1.27
N LEU A 378 -6.25 -13.26 -2.31
CA LEU A 378 -7.40 -14.16 -2.49
C LEU A 378 -7.71 -15.02 -1.26
N PRO A 379 -6.75 -15.66 -0.57
CA PRO A 379 -7.05 -16.47 0.60
C PRO A 379 -7.71 -15.67 1.73
N LEU A 380 -7.29 -14.41 1.91
CA LEU A 380 -7.90 -13.49 2.88
C LEU A 380 -9.33 -13.15 2.47
N LEU A 381 -9.55 -12.78 1.21
CA LEU A 381 -10.86 -12.41 0.69
C LEU A 381 -11.87 -13.57 0.76
N LEU A 382 -11.40 -14.80 0.58
CA LEU A 382 -12.24 -16.00 0.74
C LEU A 382 -12.65 -16.22 2.21
N LYS A 383 -11.75 -15.99 3.18
CA LYS A 383 -12.07 -16.08 4.61
C LYS A 383 -13.19 -15.13 5.03
N ASP A 384 -13.36 -14.02 4.32
CA ASP A 384 -14.38 -13.00 4.59
C ASP A 384 -15.58 -13.04 3.62
N GLU A 385 -15.72 -14.12 2.83
CA GLU A 385 -16.83 -14.32 1.90
C GLU A 385 -16.93 -13.23 0.79
N LEU A 386 -15.78 -12.68 0.36
CA LEU A 386 -15.68 -11.61 -0.62
C LEU A 386 -15.32 -12.09 -2.04
N LEU A 387 -15.63 -13.36 -2.38
CA LEU A 387 -15.30 -13.93 -3.70
C LEU A 387 -15.97 -13.17 -4.85
N ILE A 388 -17.29 -12.99 -4.78
CA ILE A 388 -18.07 -12.32 -5.83
C ILE A 388 -17.59 -10.88 -6.07
N PRO A 389 -17.51 -10.00 -5.04
CA PRO A 389 -16.99 -8.66 -5.25
C PRO A 389 -15.55 -8.67 -5.77
N SER A 390 -14.71 -9.62 -5.35
CA SER A 390 -13.33 -9.76 -5.85
C SER A 390 -13.28 -10.03 -7.35
N VAL A 391 -14.03 -11.01 -7.84
CA VAL A 391 -14.07 -11.37 -9.27
C VAL A 391 -14.61 -10.20 -10.10
N VAL A 392 -15.74 -9.62 -9.70
CA VAL A 392 -16.40 -8.54 -10.45
C VAL A 392 -15.53 -7.28 -10.53
N THR A 393 -14.95 -6.86 -9.40
CA THR A 393 -14.08 -5.67 -9.38
C THR A 393 -12.78 -5.89 -10.15
N THR A 394 -12.18 -7.08 -10.05
CA THR A 394 -10.96 -7.44 -10.81
C THR A 394 -11.22 -7.43 -12.32
N MET A 395 -12.33 -8.00 -12.77
CA MET A 395 -12.72 -7.96 -14.18
C MET A 395 -12.99 -6.53 -14.66
N ALA A 396 -13.75 -5.75 -13.88
CA ALA A 396 -14.05 -4.36 -14.22
C ALA A 396 -12.78 -3.50 -14.32
N PHE A 397 -11.84 -3.68 -13.39
CA PHE A 397 -10.54 -3.02 -13.42
C PHE A 397 -9.71 -3.42 -14.65
N PHE A 398 -9.62 -4.72 -14.96
CA PHE A 398 -8.89 -5.18 -16.14
C PHE A 398 -9.46 -4.58 -17.43
N ILE A 399 -10.79 -4.60 -17.59
CA ILE A 399 -11.47 -4.01 -18.74
C ILE A 399 -11.19 -2.51 -18.81
N ALA A 400 -11.29 -1.79 -17.69
CA ALA A 400 -11.00 -0.35 -17.64
C ALA A 400 -9.55 -0.04 -18.07
N CYS A 401 -8.56 -0.80 -17.59
CA CYS A 401 -7.16 -0.65 -17.98
C CYS A 401 -6.92 -1.02 -19.45
N ALA A 402 -7.51 -2.10 -19.93
CA ALA A 402 -7.37 -2.56 -21.32
C ALA A 402 -7.92 -1.53 -22.32
N ILE A 403 -9.09 -0.95 -22.04
CA ILE A 403 -9.70 0.10 -22.88
C ILE A 403 -8.92 1.41 -22.77
N SER A 404 -8.49 1.79 -21.56
CA SER A 404 -7.84 3.06 -21.31
C SER A 404 -6.43 3.18 -21.89
N PHE A 405 -5.69 2.07 -21.92
CA PHE A 405 -4.26 2.05 -22.27
C PHE A 405 -3.90 1.07 -23.39
N SER A 406 -4.87 0.44 -24.06
CA SER A 406 -4.65 -0.52 -25.14
C SER A 406 -3.63 -1.62 -24.79
N ILE A 407 -3.69 -2.15 -23.56
CA ILE A 407 -2.67 -3.05 -22.99
C ILE A 407 -2.51 -4.35 -23.80
N LEU A 408 -3.55 -4.74 -24.53
CA LEU A 408 -3.57 -5.96 -25.35
C LEU A 408 -3.02 -5.75 -26.77
N GLU A 409 -2.71 -4.52 -27.17
CA GLU A 409 -2.01 -4.26 -28.44
C GLU A 409 -0.51 -4.62 -28.34
N LYS A 410 0.17 -4.69 -29.49
CA LYS A 410 1.55 -5.21 -29.60
C LYS A 410 2.51 -4.50 -28.63
N THR A 411 2.93 -5.22 -27.58
CA THR A 411 3.90 -4.74 -26.59
C THR A 411 5.29 -4.57 -27.21
N SER A 412 5.76 -3.33 -27.29
CA SER A 412 7.10 -2.99 -27.77
C SER A 412 8.13 -2.84 -26.63
N GLU A 413 9.43 -2.89 -26.95
CA GLU A 413 10.50 -2.61 -25.96
C GLU A 413 10.46 -1.18 -25.42
N GLU A 414 9.90 -0.25 -26.19
CA GLU A 414 9.74 1.15 -25.80
C GLU A 414 8.63 1.32 -24.77
N GLU A 415 7.48 0.68 -24.99
CA GLU A 415 6.36 0.66 -24.04
C GLU A 415 6.74 0.00 -22.71
N LEU A 416 7.61 -1.02 -22.76
CA LEU A 416 8.16 -1.66 -21.56
C LEU A 416 9.28 -0.87 -20.90
N GLN A 417 9.75 0.22 -21.55
CA GLN A 417 10.89 1.03 -21.12
C GLN A 417 12.21 0.24 -20.96
N LEU A 418 12.34 -0.87 -21.69
CA LEU A 418 13.51 -1.74 -21.63
C LEU A 418 14.50 -1.51 -22.78
N LYS A 419 14.20 -0.61 -23.73
CA LYS A 419 15.04 -0.36 -24.91
C LYS A 419 16.52 -0.13 -24.57
N SER A 420 16.84 0.75 -23.62
CA SER A 420 18.23 1.03 -23.24
C SER A 420 18.93 -0.19 -22.64
N PHE A 421 18.22 -1.00 -21.85
CA PHE A 421 18.73 -2.24 -21.28
C PHE A 421 18.92 -3.31 -22.36
N SER A 422 17.92 -3.54 -23.20
CA SER A 422 17.98 -4.47 -24.33
C SER A 422 19.16 -4.16 -25.26
N ILE A 423 19.42 -2.88 -25.57
CA ILE A 423 20.58 -2.48 -26.39
C ILE A 423 21.89 -2.85 -25.70
N SER A 424 22.02 -2.61 -24.39
CA SER A 424 23.22 -2.98 -23.62
C SER A 424 23.44 -4.50 -23.60
N VAL A 425 22.38 -5.29 -23.37
CA VAL A 425 22.46 -6.76 -23.31
C VAL A 425 22.75 -7.37 -24.68
N ARG A 426 22.15 -6.83 -25.76
CA ARG A 426 22.38 -7.31 -27.13
C ARG A 426 23.83 -7.23 -27.59
N LYS A 427 24.66 -6.37 -26.97
CA LYS A 427 26.10 -6.35 -27.21
C LYS A 427 26.80 -7.65 -26.80
N TYR A 428 26.27 -8.35 -25.81
CA TYR A 428 26.82 -9.60 -25.28
C TYR A 428 26.00 -10.82 -25.71
N LEU A 429 24.69 -10.67 -25.88
CA LEU A 429 23.73 -11.73 -26.26
C LEU A 429 22.88 -11.29 -27.46
N PRO A 430 23.31 -11.55 -28.71
CA PRO A 430 22.63 -11.08 -29.92
C PRO A 430 21.18 -11.58 -30.07
N CYS A 431 20.85 -12.76 -29.51
CA CYS A 431 19.51 -13.35 -29.54
C CYS A 431 18.49 -12.66 -28.59
N PHE A 432 18.88 -11.59 -27.89
CA PHE A 432 18.03 -10.86 -26.94
C PHE A 432 17.02 -9.91 -27.62
N THR A 433 16.31 -10.41 -28.64
CA THR A 433 15.24 -9.69 -29.37
C THR A 433 13.85 -10.20 -28.99
N PHE A 434 13.75 -11.36 -28.31
CA PHE A 434 12.50 -12.00 -27.93
C PHE A 434 11.91 -11.54 -26.58
N LEU A 435 12.55 -10.58 -25.90
CA LEU A 435 12.18 -10.17 -24.53
C LEU A 435 10.70 -9.71 -24.40
N PRO A 436 10.15 -8.84 -25.28
CA PRO A 436 8.74 -8.45 -25.18
C PRO A 436 7.78 -9.63 -25.34
N LYS A 437 8.10 -10.57 -26.25
CA LYS A 437 7.29 -11.78 -26.45
C LYS A 437 7.33 -12.68 -25.22
N ILE A 438 8.51 -12.87 -24.61
CA ILE A 438 8.65 -13.63 -23.36
C ILE A 438 7.79 -13.00 -22.26
N ILE A 439 7.85 -11.68 -22.10
CA ILE A 439 7.03 -10.95 -21.12
C ILE A 439 5.53 -11.13 -21.37
N GLN A 440 5.09 -11.07 -22.63
CA GLN A 440 3.69 -11.33 -22.99
C GLN A 440 3.27 -12.77 -22.65
N TYR A 441 4.10 -13.77 -22.93
CA TYR A 441 3.82 -15.15 -22.55
C TYR A 441 3.79 -15.34 -21.03
N LEU A 442 4.71 -14.72 -20.28
CA LEU A 442 4.71 -14.75 -18.82
C LEU A 442 3.44 -14.11 -18.25
N PHE A 443 2.98 -12.99 -18.82
CA PHE A 443 1.71 -12.38 -18.45
C PHE A 443 0.53 -13.32 -18.69
N LEU A 444 0.45 -13.93 -19.89
CA LEU A 444 -0.64 -14.85 -20.22
C LEU A 444 -0.64 -16.07 -19.30
N ILE A 445 0.53 -16.68 -19.07
CA ILE A 445 0.69 -17.79 -18.12
C ILE A 445 0.24 -17.36 -16.73
N SER A 446 0.69 -16.20 -16.25
CA SER A 446 0.30 -15.65 -14.94
C SER A 446 -1.22 -15.50 -14.83
N VAL A 447 -1.89 -14.90 -15.83
CA VAL A 447 -3.35 -14.72 -15.83
C VAL A 447 -4.08 -16.06 -15.84
N ILE A 448 -3.68 -16.99 -16.70
CA ILE A 448 -4.28 -18.34 -16.76
C ILE A 448 -4.11 -19.05 -15.41
N THR A 449 -2.92 -19.00 -14.82
CA THR A 449 -2.64 -19.62 -13.51
C THR A 449 -3.48 -18.98 -12.41
N MET A 450 -3.63 -17.65 -12.39
CA MET A 450 -4.49 -16.95 -11.41
C MET A 450 -5.95 -17.41 -11.52
N VAL A 451 -6.48 -17.50 -12.74
CA VAL A 451 -7.87 -17.97 -12.98
C VAL A 451 -8.03 -19.42 -12.55
N LEU A 452 -7.14 -20.31 -12.99
CA LEU A 452 -7.20 -21.75 -12.66
C LEU A 452 -7.09 -21.98 -11.16
N LEU A 453 -6.17 -21.31 -10.46
CA LEU A 453 -6.05 -21.44 -9.01
C LEU A 453 -7.24 -20.87 -8.28
N THR A 454 -7.82 -19.77 -8.75
CA THR A 454 -9.07 -19.24 -8.18
C THR A 454 -10.19 -20.28 -8.29
N LEU A 455 -10.35 -20.90 -9.47
CA LEU A 455 -11.33 -21.96 -9.67
C LEU A 455 -11.06 -23.16 -8.78
N ILE A 456 -9.83 -23.68 -8.75
CA ILE A 456 -9.44 -24.84 -7.92
C ILE A 456 -9.69 -24.54 -6.44
N THR A 457 -9.34 -23.36 -5.95
CA THR A 457 -9.50 -22.98 -4.53
C THR A 457 -10.98 -22.92 -4.12
N VAL A 458 -11.88 -22.61 -5.06
CA VAL A 458 -13.31 -22.47 -4.79
C VAL A 458 -14.07 -23.79 -5.00
N THR A 459 -13.64 -24.64 -5.93
CA THR A 459 -14.38 -25.86 -6.30
C THR A 459 -13.86 -27.14 -5.67
N LEU A 460 -12.59 -27.19 -5.30
CA LEU A 460 -11.96 -28.39 -4.75
C LEU A 460 -11.66 -28.21 -3.26
N GLU A 461 -11.81 -29.30 -2.51
CA GLU A 461 -11.30 -29.36 -1.15
C GLU A 461 -9.80 -29.66 -1.15
N PRO A 462 -9.00 -28.99 -0.31
CA PRO A 462 -7.59 -29.28 -0.20
C PRO A 462 -7.38 -30.71 0.35
N PRO A 463 -6.32 -31.42 -0.08
CA PRO A 463 -6.01 -32.73 0.46
C PRO A 463 -5.88 -32.70 1.99
N GLN A 464 -6.44 -33.68 2.72
CA GLN A 464 -6.44 -33.70 4.18
C GLN A 464 -5.03 -33.58 4.82
N LYS A 465 -4.00 -34.10 4.14
CA LYS A 465 -2.60 -34.00 4.60
C LYS A 465 -2.01 -32.59 4.45
N LEU A 466 -2.59 -31.74 3.60
CA LEU A 466 -2.11 -30.40 3.24
C LEU A 466 -3.30 -29.41 3.18
N PRO A 467 -3.92 -29.08 4.32
CA PRO A 467 -5.14 -28.26 4.36
C PRO A 467 -4.93 -26.84 3.82
N ASP A 468 -3.71 -26.32 3.89
CA ASP A 468 -3.35 -24.97 3.42
C ASP A 468 -2.78 -24.94 1.98
N LEU A 469 -2.80 -26.05 1.24
CA LEU A 469 -2.10 -26.20 -0.04
C LEU A 469 -2.39 -25.07 -1.03
N PHE A 470 -3.67 -24.75 -1.24
CA PHE A 470 -4.06 -23.74 -2.23
C PHE A 470 -3.63 -22.33 -1.81
N SER A 471 -3.82 -21.97 -0.54
CA SER A 471 -3.35 -20.70 0.02
C SER A 471 -1.84 -20.52 -0.15
N VAL A 472 -1.07 -21.59 0.12
CA VAL A 472 0.39 -21.59 -0.03
C VAL A 472 0.80 -21.48 -1.50
N LEU A 473 0.11 -22.16 -2.42
CA LEU A 473 0.36 -22.05 -3.86
C LEU A 473 0.11 -20.63 -4.38
N VAL A 474 -0.99 -19.99 -3.97
CA VAL A 474 -1.30 -18.59 -4.31
C VAL A 474 -0.18 -17.66 -3.84
N CYS A 475 0.28 -17.81 -2.60
CA CYS A 475 1.36 -17.00 -2.03
C CYS A 475 2.69 -17.22 -2.76
N PHE A 476 3.06 -18.48 -3.00
CA PHE A 476 4.31 -18.85 -3.65
C PHE A 476 4.40 -18.28 -5.08
N LEU A 477 3.35 -18.48 -5.89
CA LEU A 477 3.30 -17.98 -7.26
C LEU A 477 3.27 -16.45 -7.31
N SER A 478 2.56 -15.81 -6.38
CA SER A 478 2.57 -14.35 -6.26
C SER A 478 3.97 -13.83 -5.93
N CYS A 479 4.67 -14.47 -4.98
CA CYS A 479 6.03 -14.11 -4.59
C CYS A 479 7.03 -14.21 -5.77
N LEU A 480 6.97 -15.27 -6.58
CA LEU A 480 7.82 -15.41 -7.77
C LEU A 480 7.61 -14.27 -8.77
N ASN A 481 6.36 -13.88 -9.01
CA ASN A 481 6.06 -12.77 -9.90
C ASN A 481 6.48 -11.43 -9.27
N PHE A 482 6.31 -11.23 -7.96
CA PHE A 482 6.79 -10.03 -7.25
C PHE A 482 8.32 -9.89 -7.30
N LEU A 483 9.07 -10.99 -7.21
CA LEU A 483 10.52 -10.98 -7.47
C LEU A 483 10.85 -10.53 -8.90
N PHE A 484 10.12 -11.05 -9.90
CA PHE A 484 10.27 -10.61 -11.29
C PHE A 484 10.03 -9.10 -11.42
N PHE A 485 8.97 -8.57 -10.82
CA PHE A 485 8.69 -7.13 -10.81
C PHE A 485 9.78 -6.32 -10.11
N LEU A 486 10.32 -6.81 -8.99
CA LEU A 486 11.41 -6.13 -8.30
C LEU A 486 12.63 -5.98 -9.21
N VAL A 487 13.00 -7.03 -9.94
CA VAL A 487 14.08 -6.99 -10.93
C VAL A 487 13.75 -6.00 -12.05
N TYR A 488 12.54 -6.08 -12.61
CA TYR A 488 12.09 -5.18 -13.68
C TYR A 488 12.17 -3.69 -13.27
N PHE A 489 11.64 -3.32 -12.10
CA PHE A 489 11.67 -1.95 -11.62
C PHE A 489 13.09 -1.47 -11.33
N ASN A 490 13.96 -2.33 -10.78
CA ASN A 490 15.38 -1.99 -10.60
C ASN A 490 16.10 -1.78 -11.92
N ILE A 491 15.81 -2.59 -12.96
CA ILE A 491 16.35 -2.37 -14.30
C ILE A 491 15.94 -0.99 -14.82
N ILE A 492 14.66 -0.63 -14.73
CA ILE A 492 14.18 0.71 -15.12
C ILE A 492 14.95 1.79 -14.35
N ILE A 493 14.99 1.70 -13.02
CA ILE A 493 15.65 2.70 -12.18
C ILE A 493 17.11 2.85 -12.59
N MET A 494 17.85 1.76 -12.80
CA MET A 494 19.28 1.83 -13.09
C MET A 494 19.57 2.30 -14.51
N TRP A 495 18.80 1.83 -15.50
CA TRP A 495 18.97 2.15 -16.92
C TRP A 495 18.19 3.36 -17.41
N ASP A 496 17.48 4.07 -16.53
CA ASP A 496 16.90 5.39 -16.84
C ASP A 496 18.04 6.34 -17.25
N SER A 497 18.22 6.44 -18.57
CA SER A 497 19.24 7.25 -19.23
C SER A 497 18.77 8.70 -19.22
N LYS A 498 19.66 9.62 -18.85
CA LYS A 498 19.41 11.07 -18.91
C LYS A 498 18.97 11.49 -20.32
N ASN A 499 17.66 11.62 -20.54
CA ASN A 499 17.13 12.49 -21.61
C ASN A 499 17.44 13.98 -21.36
N GLY A 500 18.06 14.34 -20.23
CA GLY A 500 18.49 15.70 -19.90
C GLY A 500 19.76 16.21 -20.60
N ARG A 501 20.42 15.44 -21.47
CA ARG A 501 21.58 15.95 -22.26
C ARG A 501 21.25 16.38 -23.69
N ASN A 502 20.06 16.06 -24.23
CA ASN A 502 19.70 16.42 -25.61
C ASN A 502 18.77 17.64 -25.73
N GLN A 503 18.18 18.16 -24.65
CA GLN A 503 17.35 19.38 -24.71
C GLN A 503 18.14 20.70 -24.60
N LYS A 504 19.47 20.67 -24.46
CA LYS A 504 20.33 21.87 -24.45
C LYS A 504 20.99 22.18 -25.80
N LYS A 505 20.59 21.54 -26.89
CA LYS A 505 21.11 21.81 -28.25
C LYS A 505 20.07 22.33 -29.25
N THR A 506 18.87 22.65 -28.81
CA THR A 506 17.86 23.35 -29.62
C THR A 506 17.28 24.47 -28.79
N ASN A 507 18.00 25.58 -28.77
CA ASN A 507 17.50 26.95 -28.72
C ASN A 507 18.67 27.88 -29.05
#